data_AF-A0A392V0V7-F1
#
_entry.id   AF-A0A392V0V7-F1
#
_cell.length_a   1.000
_cell.length_b   1.000
_cell.length_c   1.000
_cell.angle_alpha   90.00
_cell.angle_beta   90.00
_cell.angle_gamma   90.00
#
_symmetry.space_group_name_H-M   'P 1'
#
loop_
_entity.id
_entity.type
_entity.pdbx_description
1 polymer ?
#
loop_
_entity_poly.entity_id
_entity_poly.type
_entity_poly.pdbx_seq_one_letter_code
_entity_poly.pdbx_strand_id
1 'polypeptide(L)' 'CQKRDKKLMEKLVLIGEGKEVDFGVDENGVIRYRSRVCVPDVPELRKMILEEGN' A
#
# COMPACT_ATOMS: atom_id res chain seq x y z
N CYS A 1 -3.85 8.20 -2.80
CA CYS A 1 -3.80 7.56 -1.46
C CYS A 1 -4.07 6.06 -1.58
N GLN A 2 -3.30 5.22 -0.89
CA GLN A 2 -3.45 3.75 -0.88
C GLN A 2 -4.86 3.27 -0.52
N LYS A 3 -5.59 3.99 0.34
CA LYS A 3 -6.97 3.67 0.76
C LYS A 3 -7.98 3.59 -0.39
N ARG A 4 -7.65 4.16 -1.56
CA ARG A 4 -8.51 4.14 -2.77
C ARG A 4 -8.17 2.97 -3.72
N ASP A 5 -7.12 2.22 -3.43
CA ASP A 5 -6.67 1.12 -4.25
C ASP A 5 -7.33 -0.18 -3.81
N LYS A 6 -8.15 -0.77 -4.69
CA LYS A 6 -8.92 -1.98 -4.38
C LYS A 6 -8.01 -3.15 -4.00
N LYS A 7 -6.89 -3.33 -4.71
CA LYS A 7 -5.96 -4.44 -4.49
C LYS A 7 -5.23 -4.32 -3.16
N LEU A 8 -4.89 -3.10 -2.76
CA LEU A 8 -4.34 -2.83 -1.42
C LEU A 8 -5.38 -3.05 -0.32
N MET A 9 -6.64 -2.72 -0.55
CA MET A 9 -7.72 -3.00 0.42
C MET A 9 -7.94 -4.51 0.59
N GLU A 10 -7.88 -5.30 -0.48
CA GLU A 10 -7.93 -6.76 -0.39
C GLU A 10 -6.77 -7.32 0.44
N LYS A 11 -5.56 -6.79 0.25
CA LYS A 11 -4.39 -7.16 1.07
C LYS A 11 -4.59 -6.81 2.55
N LEU A 12 -5.23 -5.68 2.84
CA LEU A 12 -5.49 -5.27 4.23
C LEU A 12 -6.36 -6.28 4.99
N VAL A 13 -7.34 -6.89 4.31
CA VAL A 13 -8.14 -7.98 4.88
C VAL A 13 -7.25 -9.19 5.20
N LEU A 14 -6.39 -9.60 4.26
CA LEU A 14 -5.48 -10.74 4.45
C LEU A 14 -4.44 -10.50 5.55
N ILE A 15 -3.96 -9.27 5.73
CA ILE A 15 -3.10 -8.87 6.85
C ILE A 15 -3.84 -9.03 8.17
N GLY A 16 -5.10 -8.58 8.24
CA GLY A 16 -5.95 -8.73 9.43
C GLY A 16 -6.25 -10.19 9.79
N GLU A 17 -6.29 -11.08 8.79
CA GLU A 17 -6.42 -12.53 8.98
C GLU A 17 -5.07 -13.23 9.32
N GLY A 18 -3.95 -12.49 9.35
CA GLY A 18 -2.62 -13.04 9.59
C GLY A 18 -2.05 -13.89 8.43
N LYS A 19 -2.63 -13.77 7.22
CA LYS A 19 -2.22 -14.53 6.03
C LYS A 19 -1.07 -13.90 5.25
N GLU A 20 -0.77 -12.63 5.48
CA GLU A 20 0.34 -11.92 4.83
C GLU A 20 1.38 -11.43 5.86
N VAL A 21 2.42 -12.24 6.09
CA VAL A 21 3.49 -11.95 7.09
C VAL A 21 4.50 -10.90 6.63
N ASP A 22 4.68 -10.74 5.31
CA ASP A 22 5.61 -9.75 4.74
C ASP A 22 5.00 -8.34 4.65
N PHE A 23 3.68 -8.25 4.82
CA PHE A 23 2.94 -7.00 4.76
C PHE A 23 2.56 -6.53 6.16
N GLY A 24 2.59 -5.23 6.38
CA GLY A 24 2.17 -4.61 7.64
C GLY A 24 1.51 -3.25 7.39
N VAL A 25 0.79 -2.77 8.38
CA VAL A 25 0.21 -1.42 8.40
C VAL A 25 0.98 -0.61 9.43
N ASP A 26 1.47 0.57 9.05
CA ASP A 26 2.15 1.48 9.98
C ASP A 26 1.17 2.34 10.79
N GLU A 27 1.71 3.18 11.69
CA GLU A 27 0.94 4.09 12.53
C GLU A 27 0.04 5.07 11.75
N ASN A 28 0.37 5.35 10.49
CA ASN A 28 -0.40 6.24 9.61
C ASN A 28 -1.50 5.49 8.83
N GLY A 29 -1.64 4.18 9.04
CA GLY A 29 -2.55 3.34 8.28
C GLY A 29 -2.06 3.06 6.86
N VAL A 30 -0.74 3.12 6.62
CA VAL A 30 -0.11 2.88 5.33
C VAL A 30 0.37 1.43 5.26
N ILE A 31 -0.05 0.73 4.21
CA ILE A 31 0.41 -0.62 3.90
C ILE A 31 1.86 -0.56 3.41
N ARG A 32 2.70 -1.38 4.04
CA ARG A 32 4.12 -1.53 3.74
C ARG A 32 4.45 -3.00 3.48
N TYR A 33 5.30 -3.23 2.49
CA TYR A 33 5.92 -4.52 2.23
C TYR A 33 7.38 -4.46 2.67
N ARG A 34 7.77 -5.23 3.70
CA ARG A 34 9.14 -5.21 4.23
C ARG A 34 9.69 -3.78 4.42
N SER A 35 8.93 -2.94 5.12
CA SER A 35 9.20 -1.51 5.38
C SER A 35 9.09 -0.55 4.18
N ARG A 36 8.88 -1.06 2.96
CA ARG A 36 8.69 -0.24 1.75
C ARG A 36 7.23 0.15 1.60
N VAL A 37 6.97 1.43 1.33
CA VAL A 37 5.61 1.93 1.06
C VAL A 37 5.10 1.29 -0.23
N CYS A 38 3.90 0.71 -0.19
CA CYS A 38 3.25 0.20 -1.39
C CYS A 38 2.74 1.38 -2.25
N VAL A 39 3.15 1.47 -3.50
CA VAL A 39 2.62 2.49 -4.41
C VAL A 39 1.25 2.01 -4.94
N PRO A 40 0.19 2.83 -4.88
CA PRO A 40 -1.11 2.49 -5.47
C PRO A 40 -0.96 2.23 -6.98
N ASP A 41 -1.72 1.28 -7.53
CA ASP A 41 -1.76 1.00 -8.97
C ASP A 41 -2.73 1.93 -9.73
N VAL A 42 -3.35 2.88 -9.04
CA VAL A 42 -4.12 3.96 -9.67
C VAL A 42 -3.15 4.84 -10.47
N PRO A 43 -3.24 4.87 -11.82
CA PRO A 43 -2.21 5.45 -12.70
C PRO A 43 -1.87 6.91 -12.36
N GLU A 44 -2.89 7.72 -12.08
CA GLU A 44 -2.72 9.14 -11.73
C GLU A 44 -1.95 9.31 -10.42
N LEU A 45 -2.28 8.52 -9.39
CA LEU A 45 -1.61 8.58 -8.09
C LEU A 45 -0.21 8.00 -8.15
N ARG A 46 -0.02 6.92 -8.92
CA ARG A 46 1.28 6.31 -9.17
C ARG A 46 2.22 7.29 -9.85
N LYS A 47 1.72 8.01 -10.86
CA LYS A 47 2.49 9.02 -11.60
C LYS A 47 2.93 10.16 -10.67
N MET A 48 2.02 10.73 -9.88
CA MET A 48 2.36 11.80 -8.93
C MET A 48 3.49 11.39 -7.97
N ILE A 49 3.47 10.16 -7.45
CA ILE A 49 4.49 9.65 -6.51
C ILE A 49 5.84 9.41 -7.20
N LEU A 50 5.83 8.92 -8.44
CA LEU A 50 7.04 8.65 -9.20
C LEU A 50 7.72 9.94 -9.69
N GLU A 51 6.95 10.97 -10.04
CA GLU A 51 7.49 12.26 -10.47
C GLU A 51 8.16 13.04 -9.33
N GLU A 52 7.70 12.92 -8.09
CA GLU A 52 8.38 13.52 -6.93
C GLU A 52 9.76 12.91 -6.65
N GLY A 53 10.02 11.68 -7.10
CA GLY A 53 11.28 10.98 -6.87
C GLY A 53 12.37 11.26 -7.92
N ASN A 54 12.10 12.12 -8.91
CA ASN A 54 13.00 12.44 -10.02
C ASN A 54 13.60 13.85 -9.87
#